data_AF-A0A8T7K4F2-F1
#
_entry.id   AF-A0A8T7K4F2-F1
#
_cell.length_a   1.000
_cell.length_b   1.000
_cell.length_c   1.000
_cell.angle_alpha   90.00
_cell.angle_beta   90.00
_cell.angle_gamma   90.00
#
_symmetry.space_group_name_H-M   'P 1'
#
loop_
_entity.id
_entity.type
_entity.pdbx_description
1 polymer ?
#
loop_
_entity_poly.entity_id
_entity_poly.type
_entity_poly.pdbx_seq_one_letter_code
_entity_poly.pdbx_strand_id
1 'polypeptide(L)' 'MDIGNLVSLRYRLPVAVLDTRRLQGAITVHFADGSETFTDLNSKQPEHPAAGEWFSATTAKPSTPAAGAGATAPRANGKG' A
#
# COMPACT_ATOMS: atom_id res chain seq x y z
N MET A 1 2.07 1.22 15.45
CA MET A 1 2.95 0.47 14.53
C MET A 1 3.55 -0.77 15.22
N ASP A 2 3.75 -0.73 16.54
CA ASP A 2 4.52 -1.77 17.27
C ASP A 2 3.91 -3.17 17.22
N ILE A 3 2.58 -3.28 17.32
CA ILE A 3 1.92 -4.59 17.24
C ILE A 3 2.08 -5.25 15.86
N GLY A 4 2.02 -4.48 14.78
CA GLY A 4 2.22 -4.97 13.41
C GLY A 4 3.65 -5.46 13.22
N ASN A 5 4.63 -4.70 13.71
CA ASN A 5 6.04 -5.09 13.68
C ASN A 5 6.32 -6.33 14.53
N LEU A 6 5.74 -6.42 15.74
CA LEU A 6 5.88 -7.57 16.62
C LEU A 6 5.36 -8.86 15.98
N VAL A 7 4.13 -8.82 15.43
CA VAL A 7 3.53 -9.94 14.69
C VAL A 7 4.40 -10.31 13.49
N SER A 8 4.90 -9.31 12.75
CA SER A 8 5.71 -9.54 11.55
C SER A 8 7.02 -10.26 11.87
N LEU A 9 7.70 -9.88 12.95
CA LEU A 9 8.93 -10.55 13.37
C LEU A 9 8.65 -11.94 13.96
N ARG A 10 7.56 -12.08 14.73
CA ARG A 10 7.22 -13.34 15.40
C ARG A 10 6.84 -14.44 14.40
N TYR A 11 6.08 -14.09 13.37
CA TYR A 11 5.53 -15.05 12.41
C TYR A 11 6.21 -14.99 11.03
N ARG A 12 7.16 -14.07 10.82
CA ARG A 12 7.83 -13.83 9.52
C ARG A 12 6.86 -13.54 8.37
N LEU A 13 5.76 -12.87 8.68
CA LEU A 13 4.77 -12.46 7.69
C LEU A 13 4.69 -10.93 7.67
N PRO A 14 4.78 -10.28 6.49
CA PRO A 14 4.60 -8.84 6.42
C PRO A 14 3.16 -8.47 6.77
N VAL A 15 2.98 -7.52 7.70
CA VAL A 15 1.66 -7.03 8.15
C VAL A 15 1.56 -5.53 7.91
N ALA A 16 0.49 -5.10 7.24
CA ALA A 16 0.08 -3.70 7.14
C ALA A 16 -1.11 -3.43 8.07
N VAL A 17 -1.13 -2.26 8.71
CA VAL A 17 -2.22 -1.82 9.60
C VAL A 17 -2.87 -0.58 9.01
N LEU A 18 -4.19 -0.61 8.80
CA LEU A 18 -4.95 0.49 8.21
C LEU A 18 -5.92 1.10 9.24
N ASP A 19 -6.07 2.44 9.26
CA ASP A 19 -7.11 3.12 10.04
C ASP A 19 -8.45 3.00 9.33
N THR A 20 -9.34 2.15 9.85
CA THR A 20 -10.64 1.84 9.24
C THR A 20 -11.55 3.06 9.12
N ARG A 21 -11.38 4.08 9.97
CA ARG A 21 -12.18 5.31 9.93
C ARG A 21 -11.84 6.19 8.72
N ARG A 22 -10.71 5.93 8.06
CA ARG A 22 -10.25 6.67 6.87
C ARG A 22 -10.47 5.89 5.57
N LEU A 23 -10.92 4.64 5.65
CA LEU A 23 -11.22 3.84 4.47
C LEU A 23 -12.50 4.33 3.80
N GLN A 24 -12.45 4.43 2.47
CA GLN A 24 -13.59 4.86 1.64
C GLN A 24 -14.09 3.67 0.82
N GLY A 25 -14.83 2.78 1.48
CA GLY A 25 -15.38 1.56 0.89
C GLY A 25 -14.52 0.32 1.12
N ALA A 26 -14.67 -0.69 0.26
CA ALA A 26 -13.99 -1.96 0.39
C ALA A 26 -12.50 -1.84 0.01
N ILE A 27 -11.65 -2.69 0.60
CA ILE A 27 -10.23 -2.79 0.22
C ILE A 27 -10.12 -3.75 -0.96
N THR A 28 -9.45 -3.30 -2.02
CA THR A 28 -9.12 -4.13 -3.19
C THR A 28 -7.63 -4.32 -3.28
N VAL A 29 -7.21 -5.48 -3.79
CA VAL A 29 -5.82 -5.76 -4.17
C VAL A 29 -5.82 -6.08 -5.64
N HIS A 30 -5.05 -5.32 -6.42
CA HIS A 30 -4.95 -5.48 -7.86
C HIS A 30 -3.54 -5.13 -8.34
N PHE A 31 -3.23 -5.46 -9.59
CA PHE A 31 -2.01 -4.97 -10.22
C PHE A 31 -2.22 -3.54 -10.69
N ALA A 32 -1.34 -2.65 -10.29
CA ALA A 32 -1.33 -1.27 -10.71
C ALA A 32 -1.22 -1.14 -12.23
N ASP A 33 -1.94 -0.15 -12.78
CA ASP A 33 -1.77 0.28 -14.17
C ASP A 33 -0.76 1.43 -14.31
N GLY A 34 -0.34 2.01 -13.18
CA GLY A 34 0.64 3.09 -13.08
C GLY A 34 0.04 4.49 -13.10
N SER A 35 -1.29 4.60 -13.22
CA SER A 35 -2.02 5.86 -13.12
C SER A 35 -2.44 6.18 -11.68
N GLU A 36 -2.42 5.20 -10.78
CA GLU A 36 -2.77 5.43 -9.38
C GLU A 36 -1.80 6.38 -8.70
N THR A 37 -2.29 7.19 -7.76
CA THR A 37 -1.48 8.09 -6.95
C THR A 37 -1.62 7.74 -5.49
N PHE A 38 -0.49 7.61 -4.80
CA PHE A 38 -0.44 7.46 -3.35
C PHE A 38 0.59 8.41 -2.74
N THR A 39 0.57 8.57 -1.41
CA THR A 39 1.62 9.28 -0.67
C THR A 39 2.19 8.29 0.33
N ASP A 40 3.49 8.00 0.22
CA ASP A 40 4.15 7.08 1.13
C ASP A 40 4.07 7.60 2.58
N LEU A 41 4.06 6.69 3.55
CA LEU A 41 3.97 7.04 4.97
C LEU A 41 5.13 7.93 5.45
N ASN A 42 6.31 7.81 4.81
CA ASN A 42 7.50 8.57 5.11
C ASN A 42 7.72 9.74 4.14
N SER A 43 6.86 9.89 3.14
CA SER A 43 6.92 10.95 2.13
C SER A 43 5.75 11.91 2.30
N LYS A 44 5.91 13.11 1.74
CA LYS A 44 4.80 14.06 1.53
C LYS A 44 4.52 14.28 0.06
N GLN A 45 5.32 13.66 -0.81
CA GLN A 45 5.18 13.80 -2.24
C GLN A 45 4.29 12.68 -2.77
N PRO A 46 3.37 13.00 -3.71
CA PRO A 46 2.63 11.99 -4.43
C PRO A 46 3.56 11.13 -5.29
N GLU A 47 3.33 9.83 -5.30
CA GLU A 47 4.06 8.83 -6.06
C GLU A 47 3.09 7.94 -6.84
N HIS A 48 3.62 7.27 -7.87
CA HIS A 48 2.88 6.36 -8.73
C HIS A 48 3.53 4.97 -8.69
N PRO A 49 2.74 3.88 -8.52
CA PRO A 49 3.26 2.53 -8.59
C PRO A 49 3.73 2.22 -10.01
N ALA A 50 4.65 1.28 -10.16
CA ALA A 50 5.00 0.78 -11.48
C ALA A 50 3.84 -0.07 -12.05
N ALA A 51 3.62 -0.02 -13.36
CA ALA A 51 2.65 -0.90 -14.00
C ALA A 51 3.03 -2.38 -13.74
N GLY A 52 2.07 -3.17 -13.27
CA GLY A 52 2.27 -4.56 -12.86
C GLY A 52 2.77 -4.76 -11.42
N GLU A 53 2.92 -3.68 -10.64
CA GLU A 53 3.14 -3.77 -9.20
C GLU A 53 1.85 -4.12 -8.46
N TRP A 54 1.94 -4.87 -7.36
CA TRP A 54 0.76 -5.13 -6.52
C TRP A 54 0.40 -3.87 -5.73
N PHE A 55 -0.85 -3.44 -5.84
CA PHE A 55 -1.35 -2.25 -5.17
C PHE A 55 -2.63 -2.56 -4.39
N SER A 56 -2.76 -1.96 -3.21
CA SER A 56 -3.98 -2.02 -2.40
C SER A 56 -4.64 -0.66 -2.35
N ALA A 57 -5.92 -0.59 -2.70
CA ALA A 57 -6.71 0.64 -2.71
C ALA A 57 -8.04 0.42 -2.00
N THR A 58 -8.75 1.52 -1.73
CA THR A 58 -10.18 1.43 -1.41
C THR A 58 -11.01 1.57 -2.70
N THR A 59 -12.22 1.02 -2.73
CA THR A 59 -13.10 1.07 -3.93
C THR A 59 -13.51 2.47 -4.36
N ALA A 60 -13.41 3.47 -3.47
CA ALA A 60 -13.42 4.85 -3.91
C ALA A 60 -12.14 5.14 -4.71
N LYS A 61 -12.29 5.46 -6.00
CA LYS A 61 -11.19 5.91 -6.86
C LYS A 61 -10.47 7.06 -6.12
N PRO A 62 -9.12 7.05 -5.99
CA PRO A 62 -8.40 8.13 -5.33
C PRO A 62 -8.41 9.38 -6.23
N SER A 63 -9.55 10.05 -6.32
CA SER A 63 -9.71 11.35 -7.00
C SER A 63 -9.43 12.53 -6.08
N THR A 64 -8.85 12.27 -4.91
CA THR A 64 -8.43 13.28 -3.94
C THR A 64 -7.28 12.65 -3.14
N PRO A 65 -6.22 13.39 -2.79
CA PRO A 65 -5.15 12.87 -1.93
C PRO A 65 -5.69 12.71 -0.50
N ALA A 66 -6.57 11.73 -0.29
CA ALA A 66 -6.73 11.12 1.00
C ALA A 66 -5.46 10.31 1.20
N ALA A 67 -4.70 10.63 2.25
CA ALA A 67 -3.50 9.91 2.65
C ALA A 67 -3.82 8.41 2.81
N GLY A 68 -3.71 7.67 1.72
CA GLY A 68 -3.91 6.23 1.65
C GLY A 68 -2.61 5.57 2.01
N ALA A 69 -2.66 4.56 2.89
CA ALA A 69 -1.53 3.71 3.17
C ALA A 69 -1.28 2.81 1.95
N GLY A 70 -0.49 3.30 0.99
CA GLY A 70 0.09 2.46 -0.06
C GLY A 70 1.24 1.67 0.53
N ALA A 71 1.18 0.34 0.45
CA ALA A 71 2.31 -0.52 0.73
C ALA A 71 2.75 -1.16 -0.58
N THR A 72 3.94 -0.79 -1.06
CA THR A 72 4.62 -1.41 -2.20
C THR A 72 5.47 -2.57 -1.70
N ALA A 73 5.38 -3.73 -2.36
CA ALA A 73 6.20 -4.89 -2.01
C ALA A 73 7.62 -4.73 -2.59
N PRO A 74 8.69 -5.13 -1.87
CA PRO A 74 10.04 -5.03 -2.42
C PRO A 74 10.18 -5.91 -3.67
N ARG A 75 10.75 -5.29 -4.73
CA ARG A 75 11.10 -5.91 -6.01
C ARG A 75 11.75 -7.27 -5.79
N ALA A 76 11.08 -8.35 -6.24
CA ALA A 76 11.67 -9.69 -6.25
C ALA A 76 12.94 -9.63 -7.11
N ASN A 77 14.09 -9.75 -6.45
CA ASN A 77 15.38 -9.68 -7.11
C ASN A 77 15.58 -11.00 -7.87
N GLY A 78 15.16 -11.02 -9.14
CA GLY A 78 15.49 -12.08 -10.08
C GLY A 78 17.00 -12.04 -10.36
N LYS A 79 17.77 -12.76 -9.56
CA LYS A 79 19.13 -13.15 -9.93
C LYS A 79 19.03 -14.35 -10.86
N GLY A 80 19.32 -14.11 -12.14
CA GLY A 80 19.91 -15.13 -13.02
C GLY A 80 21.39 -15.32 -12.72
#